data_AF-A0A354ZCA9-F1
#
_entry.id   AF-A0A354ZCA9-F1
#
_cell.length_a   1.000
_cell.length_b   1.000
_cell.length_c   1.000
_cell.angle_alpha   90.00
_cell.angle_beta   90.00
_cell.angle_gamma   90.00
#
_symmetry.space_group_name_H-M   'P 1'
#
loop_
_entity.id
_entity.type
_entity.pdbx_description
1 polymer ?
#
loop_
_entity_poly.entity_id
_entity_poly.type
_entity_poly.pdbx_seq_one_letter_code
_entity_poly.pdbx_strand_id
1 'polypeptide(L)'
;MGVIKTITANCKDCYKCVRHCPMKAIRVAGGHAEVIDELCVVCGTCVRMCPQGAKQVMDSKGAVRELLALGARVVLSVAPSFVASFAGVSPGAF
;
A
#
# COMPACT_ATOMS: atom_id res chain seq x y z
N MET A 1 -2.69 4.74 10.43
CA MET A 1 -3.52 4.54 9.22
C MET A 1 -2.58 4.24 8.07
N GLY A 2 -2.23 2.98 7.92
CA GLY A 2 -1.17 2.54 7.03
C GLY A 2 -1.59 2.43 5.57
N VAL A 3 -0.57 2.49 4.72
CA VAL A 3 -0.68 2.34 3.27
C VAL A 3 -1.03 0.90 2.88
N ILE A 4 -0.61 -0.10 3.67
CA ILE A 4 -0.93 -1.51 3.44
C ILE A 4 -1.96 -1.96 4.47
N LYS A 5 -3.09 -2.48 4.01
CA LYS A 5 -4.17 -3.00 4.85
C LYS A 5 -4.42 -4.48 4.60
N THR A 6 -5.13 -5.10 5.54
CA THR A 6 -5.59 -6.48 5.43
C THR A 6 -7.10 -6.51 5.22
N ILE A 7 -7.54 -7.10 4.11
CA ILE A 7 -8.94 -7.46 3.91
C ILE A 7 -9.16 -8.79 4.64
N THR A 8 -9.72 -8.70 5.85
CA THR A 8 -9.94 -9.85 6.74
C THR A 8 -10.81 -10.91 6.09
N ALA A 9 -11.85 -10.52 5.35
CA ALA A 9 -12.72 -11.43 4.58
C ALA A 9 -11.96 -12.33 3.59
N ASN A 10 -10.83 -11.86 3.05
CA ASN A 10 -10.02 -12.61 2.11
C ASN A 10 -8.86 -13.35 2.81
N CYS A 11 -8.57 -13.04 4.06
CA CYS A 11 -7.47 -13.66 4.78
C CYS A 11 -7.83 -15.10 5.16
N LYS A 12 -6.90 -16.03 4.94
CA LYS A 12 -7.03 -17.46 5.30
C LYS A 12 -5.99 -17.91 6.34
N ASP A 13 -5.43 -16.95 7.07
CA ASP A 13 -4.50 -17.17 8.19
C ASP A 13 -3.33 -18.13 7.89
N CYS A 14 -2.88 -18.16 6.64
CA CYS A 14 -1.72 -18.97 6.22
C CYS A 14 -0.37 -18.43 6.74
N TYR A 15 -0.37 -17.22 7.33
CA TYR A 15 0.78 -16.51 7.89
C TYR A 15 1.99 -16.34 6.96
N LYS A 16 1.83 -16.52 5.64
CA LYS A 16 2.93 -16.31 4.68
C LYS A 16 3.51 -14.90 4.84
N CYS A 17 2.64 -13.90 4.90
CA CYS A 17 3.00 -12.49 5.11
C CYS A 17 3.88 -12.26 6.34
N VAL A 18 3.59 -12.92 7.47
CA VAL A 18 4.40 -12.85 8.70
C VAL A 18 5.81 -13.37 8.44
N ARG A 19 5.94 -14.52 7.75
CA ARG A 19 7.23 -15.18 7.53
C ARG A 19 8.18 -14.37 6.66
N HIS A 20 7.68 -13.71 5.60
CA HIS A 20 8.54 -13.01 4.65
C HIS A 20 8.53 -11.49 4.79
N CYS A 21 7.89 -10.92 5.81
CA CYS A 21 8.05 -9.50 6.08
C CYS A 21 9.50 -9.23 6.53
N PRO A 22 10.31 -8.47 5.76
CA PRO A 22 11.70 -8.22 6.12
C PRO A 22 11.82 -7.36 7.38
N MET A 23 10.88 -6.44 7.59
CA MET A 23 10.84 -5.55 8.75
C MET A 23 10.18 -6.18 9.98
N LYS A 24 9.67 -7.42 9.87
CA LYS A 24 8.85 -8.06 10.91
C LYS A 24 7.68 -7.19 11.39
N ALA A 25 7.14 -6.38 10.49
CA ALA A 25 6.05 -5.42 10.73
C ALA A 25 4.64 -6.05 10.67
N ILE A 26 4.51 -7.35 10.95
CA ILE A 26 3.22 -8.06 10.90
C ILE A 26 3.09 -8.89 12.17
N ARG A 27 2.00 -8.66 12.91
CA ARG A 27 1.61 -9.44 14.09
C ARG A 27 0.38 -10.29 13.81
N VAL A 28 0.10 -11.21 14.71
CA VAL A 28 -1.18 -11.93 14.75
C VAL A 28 -1.98 -11.37 15.93
N ALA A 29 -3.16 -10.83 15.66
CA ALA A 29 -4.09 -10.34 16.67
C ALA A 29 -5.49 -10.81 16.29
N GLY A 30 -6.27 -11.28 17.28
CA GLY A 30 -7.61 -11.82 17.02
C GLY A 30 -7.66 -12.98 16.02
N GLY A 31 -6.57 -13.75 15.90
CA GLY A 31 -6.46 -14.85 14.93
C GLY A 31 -6.07 -14.43 13.51
N HIS A 32 -5.98 -13.12 13.22
CA HIS A 32 -5.66 -12.61 11.90
C HIS A 32 -4.32 -11.90 11.85
N ALA A 33 -3.68 -11.96 10.67
CA ALA A 33 -2.43 -11.24 10.43
C ALA A 33 -2.71 -9.74 10.21
N GLU A 34 -2.19 -8.88 11.08
CA GLU A 34 -2.31 -7.42 11.03
C GLU A 34 -0.96 -6.75 10.78
N VAL A 35 -0.98 -5.63 10.05
CA VAL A 35 0.22 -4.81 9.82
C VAL A 35 0.41 -3.87 11.02
N ILE A 36 1.64 -3.79 11.52
CA ILE A 36 2.05 -2.79 12.51
C ILE A 36 2.55 -1.58 11.72
N ASP A 37 1.73 -0.54 11.62
CA ASP A 37 1.98 0.64 10.77
C ASP A 37 3.33 1.30 11.11
N GLU A 38 3.68 1.35 12.39
CA GLU A 38 4.87 2.02 12.92
C GLU A 38 6.18 1.35 12.47
N LEU A 39 6.13 0.06 12.13
CA LEU A 39 7.29 -0.71 11.65
C LEU A 39 7.29 -0.88 10.13
N CYS A 40 6.18 -0.56 9.47
CA CYS A 40 5.97 -0.87 8.06
C CYS A 40 6.62 0.20 7.16
N VAL A 41 7.70 -0.18 6.48
CA VAL A 41 8.37 0.67 5.46
C VAL A 41 7.73 0.59 4.07
N VAL A 42 6.53 0.01 3.97
CA VAL A 42 5.74 -0.06 2.72
C VAL A 42 6.46 -0.77 1.55
N CYS A 43 7.35 -1.73 1.83
CA CYS A 43 8.08 -2.47 0.78
C CYS A 43 7.21 -3.38 -0.13
N GLY A 44 5.95 -3.61 0.23
CA GLY A 44 5.01 -4.40 -0.59
C GLY A 44 5.24 -5.92 -0.64
N THR A 45 6.25 -6.47 0.06
CA THR A 45 6.52 -7.92 0.06
C THR A 45 5.32 -8.74 0.51
N CYS A 46 4.61 -8.30 1.57
CA CYS A 46 3.42 -8.97 2.07
C CYS A 46 2.24 -8.97 1.09
N VAL A 47 2.15 -7.94 0.23
CA VAL A 47 1.15 -7.84 -0.84
C VAL A 47 1.47 -8.85 -1.93
N ARG A 48 2.69 -8.79 -2.49
CA ARG A 48 3.14 -9.67 -3.59
C ARG A 48 3.02 -11.15 -3.28
N MET A 49 3.30 -11.53 -2.04
CA MET A 49 3.35 -12.94 -1.66
C MET A 49 2.01 -13.53 -1.22
N CYS A 50 1.00 -12.69 -0.94
CA CYS A 50 -0.26 -13.14 -0.36
C CYS A 50 -1.05 -13.91 -1.43
N PRO A 51 -1.24 -15.24 -1.30
CA PRO A 51 -1.92 -16.01 -2.33
C PRO A 51 -3.42 -15.68 -2.40
N GLN A 52 -3.98 -15.06 -1.37
CA GLN A 52 -5.40 -14.71 -1.28
C GLN A 52 -5.68 -13.26 -1.69
N GLY A 53 -4.66 -12.48 -2.04
CA GLY A 53 -4.81 -11.04 -2.30
C GLY A 53 -5.36 -10.25 -1.10
N ALA A 54 -5.23 -10.79 0.12
CA ALA A 54 -5.78 -10.20 1.34
C ALA A 54 -4.97 -9.00 1.85
N LYS A 55 -3.68 -8.90 1.49
CA LYS A 55 -2.85 -7.73 1.77
C LYS A 55 -2.93 -6.80 0.58
N GLN A 56 -3.42 -5.57 0.77
CA GLN A 56 -3.65 -4.62 -0.32
C GLN A 56 -3.08 -3.24 0.01
N VAL A 57 -2.64 -2.54 -1.03
CA VAL A 57 -2.26 -1.13 -0.96
C VAL A 57 -3.53 -0.29 -1.01
N MET A 58 -3.62 0.73 -0.17
CA MET A 58 -4.73 1.67 -0.18
C MET A 58 -4.81 2.38 -1.53
N ASP A 59 -6.00 2.34 -2.13
CA ASP A 59 -6.29 3.02 -3.39
C ASP A 59 -7.00 4.35 -3.13
N SER A 60 -6.36 5.45 -3.51
CA SER A 60 -6.91 6.81 -3.37
C SER A 60 -7.39 7.41 -4.70
N LYS A 61 -7.45 6.63 -5.80
CA LYS A 61 -7.88 7.14 -7.11
C LYS A 61 -9.29 7.75 -7.09
N GLY A 62 -10.21 7.20 -6.30
CA GLY A 62 -11.58 7.72 -6.17
C GLY A 62 -11.60 9.16 -5.68
N ALA A 63 -10.95 9.41 -4.54
CA ALA A 63 -10.81 10.76 -3.98
C ALA A 63 -10.11 11.73 -4.95
N VAL A 64 -9.09 11.28 -5.68
CA VAL A 64 -8.41 12.11 -6.70
C VAL A 64 -9.37 12.48 -7.83
N ARG A 65 -10.20 11.54 -8.31
CA ARG A 65 -11.20 11.82 -9.36
C ARG A 65 -12.24 12.84 -8.89
N GLU A 66 -12.69 12.72 -7.64
CA GLU A 66 -13.62 13.68 -7.04
C GLU A 66 -12.99 15.07 -6.97
N LEU A 67 -11.74 15.20 -6.50
CA LEU A 67 -11.02 16.47 -6.47
C LEU A 67 -10.89 17.12 -7.85
N LEU A 68 -10.59 16.33 -8.89
CA LEU A 68 -10.49 16.82 -10.27
C LEU A 68 -11.84 17.27 -10.83
N ALA A 69 -12.95 16.69 -10.38
CA ALA A 69 -14.30 17.03 -10.84
C ALA A 69 -14.84 18.35 -10.23
N LEU A 70 -14.22 18.88 -9.16
CA LEU A 70 -14.67 20.10 -8.48
C LEU A 70 -14.44 21.39 -9.30
N GLY A 71 -13.71 21.33 -10.42
CA GLY A 71 -13.36 22.51 -11.22
C GLY A 71 -12.41 23.49 -10.51
N ALA A 72 -11.92 23.15 -9.32
CA ALA A 72 -10.93 23.91 -8.57
C ALA A 72 -9.52 23.63 -9.09
N ARG A 73 -8.57 24.53 -8.81
CA ARG A 73 -7.15 24.29 -9.08
C ARG A 73 -6.62 23.19 -8.16
N VAL A 74 -6.25 22.04 -8.73
CA VAL A 74 -5.64 20.91 -8.01
C VAL A 74 -4.13 20.92 -8.26
N VAL A 75 -3.34 20.75 -7.20
CA VAL A 75 -1.87 20.66 -7.27
C VAL A 75 -1.45 19.29 -6.73
N LEU A 76 -0.49 18.66 -7.40
CA LEU A 76 0.11 17.39 -6.99
C LEU A 76 1.55 17.63 -6.52
N SER A 77 1.91 17.06 -5.37
CA SER A 77 3.30 16.93 -4.92
C SER A 77 3.66 15.46 -4.90
N VAL A 78 4.69 15.07 -5.63
CA VAL A 78 5.17 13.69 -5.74
C VAL A 78 6.50 13.51 -5.02
N ALA A 79 6.69 12.32 -4.42
CA ALA A 79 7.97 11.98 -3.81
C ALA A 79 9.09 11.89 -4.88
N PRO A 80 10.35 12.25 -4.56
CA PRO A 80 11.45 12.19 -5.51
C PRO A 80 11.69 10.81 -6.12
N SER A 81 11.37 9.73 -5.40
CA SER A 81 11.52 8.35 -5.86
C SER A 81 10.57 7.97 -7.00
N PHE A 82 9.59 8.82 -7.33
CA PHE A 82 8.63 8.59 -8.40
C PHE A 82 9.33 8.34 -9.74
N VAL A 83 10.33 9.14 -10.10
CA VAL A 83 11.05 9.00 -11.39
C VAL A 83 11.81 7.68 -11.50
N ALA A 84 12.21 7.08 -10.37
CA ALA A 84 12.85 5.77 -10.35
C ALA A 84 11.84 4.62 -10.44
N SER A 85 10.57 4.87 -10.14
CA SER A 85 9.53 3.84 -10.04
C SER A 85 8.73 3.65 -11.33
N PHE A 86 8.74 4.63 -12.24
CA PHE A 86 7.95 4.63 -13.47
C PHE A 86 8.82 4.85 -14.70
N ALA A 87 8.73 3.95 -15.68
CA ALA A 87 9.49 4.06 -16.92
C ALA A 87 8.95 5.21 -17.80
N GLY A 88 9.86 5.92 -18.49
CA GLY A 88 9.51 6.94 -19.47
C GLY A 88 9.12 8.31 -18.88
N VAL A 89 9.39 8.55 -17.59
CA VAL A 89 9.06 9.82 -16.92
C VAL A 89 10.34 10.55 -16.51
N SER A 90 10.48 11.82 -16.88
CA SER A 90 11.57 12.69 -16.42
C SER A 90 11.10 13.61 -15.28
N PRO A 91 12.02 14.07 -14.40
CA PRO A 91 11.71 15.08 -13.40
C PRO A 91 11.11 16.34 -14.06
N GLY A 92 9.93 16.78 -13.60
CA GLY A 92 9.26 17.98 -14.12
C GLY A 92 8.46 17.79 -15.41
N ALA A 93 8.25 16.56 -15.88
CA ALA A 93 7.44 16.25 -17.05
C ALA A 93 5.91 16.24 -16.80
N PHE A 94 5.44 16.99 -15.80
CA PHE A 94 4.03 17.06 -15.39
C PHE A 94 3.60 18.50 -15.12
#